data_AF-A0A924XJM9-F1
#
_entry.id   AF-A0A924XJM9-F1
#
_cell.length_a   1.000
_cell.length_b   1.000
_cell.length_c   1.000
_cell.angle_alpha   90.00
_cell.angle_beta   90.00
_cell.angle_gamma   90.00
#
_symmetry.space_group_name_H-M   'P 1'
#
loop_
_entity.id
_entity.type
_entity.pdbx_description
1 polymer ?
#
loop_
_entity_poly.entity_id
_entity_poly.type
_entity_poly.pdbx_seq_one_letter_code
_entity_poly.pdbx_strand_id
1 'polypeptide(L)'
;MSGLSVAPGVAERARPMTKEERKVILASSAGTIFEWYDFYLYGSLAATIGLQFFSSFPEATRNVFALLAFAAGFLVRPFGALVFGRLGDVLGRKYTFLITILIMGLSTFVVGLLPSYNQIGWAAP
;
A
#
# COMPACT_ATOMS: atom_id res chain seq x y z
N MET A 1 49.92 37.11 13.15
CA MET A 1 49.45 35.73 12.93
C MET A 1 47.93 35.76 12.82
N SER A 2 47.45 35.43 11.62
CA SER A 2 46.10 35.10 11.17
C SER A 2 44.97 35.15 12.22
N GLY A 3 44.11 36.16 12.11
CA GLY A 3 42.76 36.13 12.67
C GLY A 3 41.91 35.11 11.92
N LEU A 4 41.39 34.12 12.64
CA LEU A 4 40.44 33.15 12.13
C LEU A 4 39.11 33.84 11.82
N SER A 5 38.86 34.07 10.54
CA SER A 5 37.53 34.39 10.01
C SER A 5 36.62 33.18 10.23
N VAL A 6 35.74 33.30 11.22
CA VAL A 6 34.65 32.33 11.44
C VAL A 6 33.65 32.52 10.31
N ALA A 7 33.61 31.56 9.38
CA ALA A 7 32.57 31.51 8.36
C ALA A 7 31.19 31.39 9.05
N PRO A 8 30.15 32.10 8.60
CA PRO A 8 28.80 31.89 9.11
C PRO A 8 28.27 30.54 8.59
N GLY A 9 28.51 29.49 9.37
CA GLY A 9 28.01 28.16 9.12
C GLY A 9 26.51 28.08 9.39
N VAL A 10 25.73 28.13 8.31
CA VAL A 10 24.49 27.38 8.12
C VAL A 10 23.58 27.27 9.36
N ALA A 11 23.08 28.40 9.84
CA ALA A 11 21.77 28.39 10.49
C ALA A 11 20.72 28.20 9.39
N GLU A 12 20.56 26.96 8.93
CA GLU A 12 19.47 26.59 8.03
C GLU A 12 18.17 26.86 8.80
N ARG A 13 17.58 28.02 8.52
CA ARG A 13 16.31 28.45 9.12
C ARG A 13 15.30 27.35 8.85
N ALA A 14 14.94 26.60 9.89
CA ALA A 14 13.79 25.71 9.90
C ALA A 14 12.55 26.56 9.58
N ARG A 15 12.21 26.63 8.30
CA ARG A 15 11.05 27.36 7.81
C ARG A 15 9.84 26.63 8.40
N PRO A 16 8.87 27.34 8.99
CA PRO A 16 7.67 26.67 9.49
C PRO A 16 6.99 25.95 8.33
N MET A 17 6.71 24.66 8.52
CA MET A 17 6.03 23.85 7.51
C MET A 17 4.71 24.48 7.11
N THR A 18 4.44 24.50 5.81
CA THR A 18 3.17 24.96 5.27
C THR A 18 2.05 23.98 5.61
N LYS A 19 0.79 24.45 5.61
CA LYS A 19 -0.39 23.60 5.83
C LYS A 19 -0.48 22.48 4.78
N GLU A 20 -0.10 22.76 3.54
CA GLU A 20 -0.10 21.76 2.46
C GLU A 20 0.97 20.69 2.66
N GLU A 21 2.19 21.05 3.07
CA GLU A 21 3.25 20.06 3.39
C GLU A 21 2.81 19.14 4.54
N ARG A 22 2.25 19.70 5.62
CA ARG A 22 1.71 18.89 6.72
C ARG A 22 0.61 17.94 6.25
N LYS A 23 -0.27 18.41 5.37
CA LYS A 23 -1.34 17.58 4.79
C LYS A 23 -0.79 16.47 3.92
N VAL A 24 0.20 16.75 3.07
CA VAL A 24 0.87 15.75 2.21
C VAL A 24 1.60 14.71 3.05
N ILE A 25 2.27 15.11 4.13
CA ILE A 25 2.95 14.16 5.04
C ILE A 25 1.94 13.27 5.76
N LEU A 26 0.90 13.86 6.36
CA LEU A 26 -0.15 13.08 7.03
C LEU A 26 -0.82 12.09 6.08
N ALA A 27 -1.12 12.56 4.87
CA ALA A 27 -1.65 11.71 3.82
C ALA A 27 -0.64 10.58 3.54
N SER A 28 0.59 10.89 3.13
CA SER A 28 1.63 9.91 2.82
C SER A 28 1.82 8.85 3.92
N SER A 29 1.85 9.26 5.19
CA SER A 29 1.96 8.35 6.33
C SER A 29 0.74 7.45 6.49
N ALA A 30 -0.48 7.98 6.31
CA ALA A 30 -1.69 7.18 6.34
C ALA A 30 -1.69 6.11 5.23
N GLY A 31 -1.18 6.44 4.05
CA GLY A 31 -1.06 5.49 2.94
C GLY A 31 -0.13 4.33 3.29
N THR A 32 1.03 4.63 3.89
CA THR A 32 1.94 3.59 4.39
C THR A 32 1.27 2.69 5.42
N ILE A 33 0.48 3.25 6.34
CA ILE A 33 -0.25 2.46 7.35
C ILE A 33 -1.29 1.56 6.67
N PHE A 34 -2.05 2.07 5.70
CA PHE A 34 -3.04 1.28 4.97
C PHE A 34 -2.40 0.14 4.19
N GLU A 35 -1.26 0.37 3.54
CA GLU A 35 -0.49 -0.69 2.90
C GLU A 35 -0.13 -1.79 3.92
N TRP A 36 0.49 -1.42 5.04
CA TRP A 36 0.85 -2.38 6.09
C TRP A 36 -0.36 -3.10 6.66
N TYR A 37 -1.47 -2.40 6.82
CA TYR A 37 -2.72 -2.97 7.30
C TYR A 37 -3.27 -4.03 6.35
N ASP A 38 -3.28 -3.77 5.04
CA ASP A 38 -3.76 -4.73 4.03
C ASP A 38 -2.86 -5.98 3.96
N PHE A 39 -1.54 -5.82 3.99
CA PHE A 39 -0.64 -6.99 4.03
C PHE A 39 -0.78 -7.82 5.30
N TYR A 40 -0.98 -7.15 6.44
CA TYR A 40 -1.23 -7.84 7.70
C TYR A 40 -2.56 -8.60 7.68
N LEU A 41 -3.62 -7.95 7.16
CA LEU A 41 -4.92 -8.58 6.96
C LEU A 41 -4.82 -9.81 6.06
N TYR A 42 -4.19 -9.67 4.90
CA TYR A 42 -3.97 -10.79 3.99
C TYR A 42 -3.20 -11.92 4.66
N GLY A 43 -2.07 -11.62 5.32
CA GLY A 43 -1.25 -12.63 5.99
C GLY A 43 -1.99 -13.36 7.11
N SER A 44 -2.73 -12.64 7.94
CA SER A 44 -3.53 -13.22 9.04
C SER A 44 -4.72 -14.05 8.53
N LEU A 45 -5.31 -13.67 7.39
CA LEU A 45 -6.44 -14.36 6.77
C LEU A 45 -6.02 -15.35 5.67
N ALA A 46 -4.73 -15.56 5.43
CA ALA A 46 -4.24 -16.35 4.30
C ALA A 46 -4.81 -17.79 4.29
N ALA A 47 -4.94 -18.41 5.46
CA ALA A 47 -5.57 -19.72 5.60
C ALA A 47 -7.06 -19.70 5.20
N THR A 48 -7.80 -18.69 5.65
CA THR A 48 -9.22 -18.50 5.30
C THR A 48 -9.39 -18.21 3.80
N ILE A 49 -8.56 -17.34 3.23
CA ILE A 49 -8.55 -17.05 1.79
C ILE A 49 -8.22 -18.34 1.00
N GLY A 50 -7.25 -19.13 1.48
CA GLY A 50 -6.88 -20.42 0.92
C GLY A 50 -8.07 -21.39 0.86
N LEU A 51 -8.81 -21.51 1.96
CA LEU A 51 -10.01 -22.34 2.05
C LEU A 51 -11.13 -21.85 1.12
N GLN A 52 -11.26 -20.54 0.96
CA GLN A 52 -12.36 -19.91 0.24
C GLN A 52 -12.17 -19.96 -1.28
N PHE A 53 -10.98 -19.61 -1.77
CA PHE A 53 -10.69 -19.46 -3.21
C PHE A 53 -10.03 -20.71 -3.82
N PHE A 54 -9.31 -21.51 -3.04
CA PHE A 54 -8.62 -22.70 -3.54
C PHE A 54 -9.27 -23.99 -3.05
N SER A 55 -10.58 -23.96 -2.76
CA SER A 55 -11.36 -25.01 -2.11
C SER A 55 -11.38 -26.38 -2.82
N SER A 56 -10.87 -26.46 -4.04
CA SER A 56 -10.73 -27.67 -4.85
C SER A 56 -9.40 -28.42 -4.66
N PHE A 57 -8.37 -27.78 -4.07
CA PHE A 57 -7.04 -28.36 -3.92
C PHE A 57 -6.83 -29.01 -2.53
N PRO A 58 -5.80 -29.85 -2.32
CA PRO A 58 -5.42 -30.28 -0.96
C PRO A 58 -4.96 -29.10 -0.09
N GLU A 59 -5.15 -29.18 1.23
CA GLU A 59 -4.84 -28.11 2.19
C GLU A 59 -3.42 -27.53 2.02
N ALA A 60 -2.42 -28.40 1.92
CA ALA A 60 -1.03 -28.00 1.70
C ALA A 60 -0.85 -27.14 0.43
N THR A 61 -1.55 -27.48 -0.65
CA THR A 61 -1.50 -26.76 -1.93
C THR A 61 -2.23 -25.42 -1.86
N ARG A 62 -3.37 -25.34 -1.16
CA ARG A 62 -4.10 -24.07 -0.95
C ARG A 62 -3.25 -23.06 -0.20
N ASN A 63 -2.57 -23.49 0.86
CA ASN A 63 -1.69 -22.64 1.65
C ASN A 63 -0.53 -22.10 0.79
N VAL A 64 0.05 -22.95 -0.06
CA VAL A 64 1.09 -22.51 -1.01
C VAL A 64 0.53 -21.48 -2.00
N PHE A 65 -0.67 -21.70 -2.56
CA PHE A 65 -1.26 -20.72 -3.47
C PHE A 65 -1.60 -19.38 -2.79
N ALA A 66 -2.11 -19.39 -1.56
CA ALA A 66 -2.34 -18.17 -0.78
C ALA A 66 -1.02 -17.41 -0.53
N LEU A 67 0.05 -18.13 -0.18
CA LEU A 67 1.39 -17.54 -0.02
C LEU A 67 1.98 -17.02 -1.34
N LEU A 68 1.73 -17.72 -2.46
CA LEU A 68 2.15 -17.27 -3.78
C LEU A 68 1.40 -16.02 -4.22
N ALA A 69 0.10 -15.92 -3.93
CA ALA A 69 -0.67 -14.71 -4.17
C ALA A 69 -0.17 -13.54 -3.30
N PHE A 70 0.17 -13.79 -2.03
CA PHE A 70 0.86 -12.80 -1.19
C PHE A 70 2.21 -12.36 -1.78
N ALA A 71 3.02 -13.31 -2.23
CA ALA A 71 4.31 -13.05 -2.87
C ALA A 71 4.19 -12.28 -4.19
N ALA A 72 3.16 -12.58 -4.99
CA ALA A 72 2.84 -11.85 -6.21
C ALA A 72 2.56 -10.37 -5.91
N GLY A 73 1.92 -10.06 -4.77
CA GLY A 73 1.76 -8.69 -4.29
C GLY A 73 3.09 -7.93 -4.16
N PHE A 74 4.17 -8.58 -3.71
CA PHE A 74 5.50 -7.96 -3.63
C PHE A 74 6.12 -7.71 -5.01
N LEU A 75 5.84 -8.56 -6.00
CA LEU A 75 6.29 -8.33 -7.37
C LEU A 75 5.56 -7.16 -8.02
N VAL A 76 4.26 -6.99 -7.74
CA VAL A 76 3.45 -5.90 -8.28
C VAL A 76 3.86 -4.54 -7.71
N ARG A 77 4.34 -4.47 -6.47
CA ARG A 77 4.74 -3.21 -5.81
C ARG A 77 5.78 -2.39 -6.59
N PRO A 78 6.92 -2.93 -7.05
CA PRO A 78 7.86 -2.19 -7.91
C PRO A 78 7.20 -1.58 -9.15
N PHE A 79 6.29 -2.30 -9.80
CA PHE A 79 5.57 -1.78 -10.96
C PHE A 79 4.59 -0.67 -10.58
N GLY A 80 3.86 -0.85 -9.47
CA GLY A 80 3.00 0.19 -8.91
C GLY A 80 3.79 1.46 -8.58
N ALA A 81 4.94 1.32 -7.91
CA ALA A 81 5.82 2.43 -7.57
C ALA A 81 6.35 3.16 -8.81
N LEU A 82 6.67 2.43 -9.90
CA LEU A 82 7.11 3.05 -11.15
C LEU A 82 5.98 3.87 -11.82
N VAL A 83 4.79 3.29 -11.91
CA VAL A 83 3.63 3.93 -12.56
C VAL A 83 3.11 5.11 -11.74
N PHE A 84 2.77 4.86 -10.46
CA PHE A 84 2.24 5.90 -9.57
C PHE A 84 3.32 6.88 -9.11
N GLY A 85 4.59 6.49 -9.09
CA GLY A 85 5.71 7.43 -8.88
C GLY A 85 5.76 8.48 -10.00
N ARG A 86 5.75 8.03 -11.27
CA ARG A 86 5.72 8.93 -12.42
C ARG A 86 4.43 9.76 -12.46
N LEU A 87 3.28 9.16 -12.13
CA LEU A 87 2.01 9.87 -12.07
C LEU A 87 2.04 10.98 -11.00
N GLY A 88 2.68 10.70 -9.86
CA GLY A 88 2.90 11.64 -8.76
C GLY A 88 3.75 12.84 -9.16
N ASP A 89 4.75 12.63 -9.99
CA ASP A 89 5.63 13.69 -10.49
C ASP A 89 4.96 14.57 -11.55
N VAL A 90 4.02 14.02 -12.34
CA VAL A 90 3.35 14.75 -13.45
C VAL A 90 2.03 15.42 -13.02
N LEU A 91 1.15 14.70 -12.31
CA LEU A 91 -0.17 15.20 -11.89
C LEU A 91 -0.16 15.83 -10.49
N GLY A 92 0.92 15.66 -9.74
CA GLY A 92 1.09 16.15 -8.38
C GLY A 92 0.90 15.04 -7.33
N ARG A 93 1.80 15.07 -6.33
CA ARG A 93 1.89 14.05 -5.27
C ARG A 93 0.59 13.88 -4.49
N LYS A 94 -0.08 14.98 -4.12
CA LYS A 94 -1.34 14.97 -3.36
C LYS A 94 -2.46 14.23 -4.08
N TYR A 95 -2.61 14.45 -5.39
CA TYR A 95 -3.70 13.88 -6.17
C TYR A 95 -3.47 12.38 -6.40
N THR A 96 -2.25 12.02 -6.79
CA THR A 96 -1.85 10.62 -6.97
C THR A 96 -1.98 9.83 -5.66
N PHE A 97 -1.60 10.45 -4.55
CA PHE A 97 -1.75 9.84 -3.23
C PHE A 97 -3.22 9.57 -2.85
N LEU A 98 -4.13 10.50 -3.15
CA LEU A 98 -5.55 10.32 -2.87
C LEU A 98 -6.13 9.17 -3.72
N ILE A 99 -5.70 9.09 -4.99
CA ILE A 99 -6.11 8.01 -5.91
C ILE A 99 -5.65 6.65 -5.38
N THR A 100 -4.40 6.50 -4.93
CA THR A 100 -3.90 5.20 -4.45
C THR A 100 -4.64 4.75 -3.20
N ILE A 101 -4.93 5.67 -2.25
CA ILE A 101 -5.79 5.36 -1.10
C ILE A 101 -7.18 4.87 -1.54
N LEU A 102 -7.81 5.57 -2.48
CA LEU A 102 -9.16 5.20 -2.95
C LEU A 102 -9.16 3.83 -3.63
N ILE A 103 -8.14 3.52 -4.44
CA ILE A 103 -8.00 2.22 -5.10
C ILE A 103 -7.81 1.11 -4.06
N MET A 104 -6.97 1.32 -3.04
CA MET A 104 -6.77 0.34 -1.97
C MET A 104 -8.05 0.10 -1.17
N GLY A 105 -8.72 1.18 -0.74
CA GLY A 105 -9.98 1.09 0.00
C GLY A 105 -11.10 0.43 -0.80
N LEU A 106 -11.21 0.75 -2.09
CA LEU A 106 -12.22 0.13 -2.95
C LEU A 106 -11.92 -1.35 -3.21
N SER A 107 -10.64 -1.71 -3.40
CA SER A 107 -10.22 -3.10 -3.62
C SER A 107 -10.53 -3.97 -2.39
N THR A 108 -10.18 -3.48 -1.20
CA THR A 108 -10.49 -4.17 0.07
C THR A 108 -11.99 -4.26 0.32
N PHE A 109 -12.75 -3.21 -0.02
CA PHE A 109 -14.21 -3.25 0.05
C PHE A 109 -14.80 -4.30 -0.90
N VAL A 110 -14.32 -4.38 -2.15
CA VAL A 110 -14.76 -5.41 -3.11
C VAL A 110 -14.39 -6.81 -2.63
N VAL A 111 -13.21 -7.01 -2.04
CA VAL A 111 -12.81 -8.28 -1.44
C VAL A 111 -13.71 -8.65 -0.25
N GLY A 112 -14.11 -7.69 0.57
CA GLY A 112 -15.06 -7.90 1.66
C GLY A 112 -16.49 -8.19 1.19
N LEU A 113 -16.87 -7.68 0.01
CA LEU A 113 -18.15 -7.96 -0.64
C LEU A 113 -18.13 -9.26 -1.47
N LEU A 114 -16.98 -9.91 -1.65
CA LEU A 114 -16.92 -11.18 -2.37
C LEU A 114 -17.80 -12.20 -1.62
N PRO A 115 -18.85 -12.71 -2.29
CA PRO A 115 -19.80 -13.61 -1.66
C PRO A 115 -19.10 -14.90 -1.29
N SER A 116 -19.36 -15.38 -0.07
CA SER A 116 -18.84 -16.68 0.35
C SER A 116 -19.43 -17.80 -0.52
N TYR A 117 -18.66 -18.87 -0.76
CA TYR A 117 -19.00 -20.11 -1.47
C TYR A 117 -20.39 -20.66 -1.11
N ASN A 118 -20.87 -20.38 0.10
CA ASN A 118 -22.22 -20.73 0.58
C ASN A 118 -23.36 -19.95 -0.08
N GLN A 119 -23.09 -18.84 -0.79
CA GLN A 119 -24.11 -17.98 -1.41
C GLN A 119 -24.25 -18.14 -2.93
N ILE A 120 -23.21 -18.53 -3.70
CA ILE A 120 -23.28 -18.54 -5.19
C ILE A 120 -22.72 -19.81 -5.85
N GLY A 121 -22.30 -20.84 -5.09
CA GLY A 121 -21.89 -22.13 -5.68
C GLY A 121 -20.79 -21.96 -6.76
N TRP A 122 -20.96 -22.61 -7.93
CA TRP A 122 -19.92 -22.69 -8.99
C TRP A 122 -19.54 -21.35 -9.67
N ALA A 123 -20.30 -20.29 -9.45
CA ALA A 123 -20.00 -18.95 -9.96
C ALA A 123 -19.27 -18.07 -8.94
N ALA A 124 -18.93 -18.61 -7.76
CA ALA A 124 -17.94 -18.02 -6.89
C ALA A 124 -16.56 -18.16 -7.59
N PRO A 125 -15.83 -17.06 -7.83
CA PRO A 125 -14.48 -17.12 -8.35
C PRO A 125 -13.51 -17.82 -7.40
#